data_AF-A0A239U3F2-F1
#
_entry.id   AF-A0A239U3F2-F1
#
_cell.length_a   1.000
_cell.length_b   1.000
_cell.length_c   1.000
_cell.angle_alpha   90.00
_cell.angle_beta   90.00
_cell.angle_gamma   90.00
#
_symmetry.space_group_name_H-M   'P 1'
#
loop_
_entity.id
_entity.type
_entity.pdbx_description
1 polymer ?
#
loop_
_entity_poly.entity_id
_entity_poly.type
_entity_poly.pdbx_seq_one_letter_code
_entity_poly.pdbx_strand_id
1 'polypeptide(L)' 'MVYEGIKVYMQNGKLDDVEIAYYINKLKRISKGKELKRVTFILNDEYLDLRYLFKNYPFERIWRISTCNNSAAAI' A
#
# COMPACT_ATOMS: atom_id res chain seq x y z
N MET A 1 -11.72 4.94 -1.92
CA MET A 1 -11.45 6.34 -2.28
C MET A 1 -10.59 6.39 -3.54
N VAL A 2 -10.36 7.58 -4.12
CA VAL A 2 -9.44 7.77 -5.26
C VAL A 2 -8.38 8.78 -4.85
N TYR A 3 -7.10 8.44 -5.05
CA TYR A 3 -5.95 9.29 -4.73
C TYR A 3 -5.13 9.47 -6.01
N GLU A 4 -5.06 10.68 -6.56
CA GLU A 4 -4.33 10.97 -7.82
C GLU A 4 -4.70 10.01 -8.98
N GLY A 5 -5.98 9.68 -9.12
CA GLY A 5 -6.47 8.73 -10.14
C GLY A 5 -6.20 7.25 -9.82
N ILE A 6 -5.56 6.93 -8.70
CA ILE A 6 -5.34 5.57 -8.20
C ILE A 6 -6.54 5.16 -7.36
N LYS A 7 -7.15 4.00 -7.65
CA LYS A 7 -8.22 3.45 -6.81
C LYS A 7 -7.61 2.86 -5.54
N VAL A 8 -8.05 3.36 -4.38
CA VAL A 8 -7.56 2.90 -3.08
C VAL A 8 -8.69 2.20 -2.32
N TYR A 9 -8.40 0.97 -1.88
CA TYR A 9 -9.27 0.14 -1.06
C TYR A 9 -8.59 -0.21 0.27
N MET A 10 -9.40 -0.49 1.28
CA MET A 10 -8.97 -0.83 2.62
C MET A 10 -9.73 -2.08 3.08
N GLN A 11 -9.05 -3.01 3.74
CA GLN A 11 -9.63 -4.20 4.35
C GLN A 11 -9.07 -4.38 5.76
N ASN A 12 -9.93 -4.88 6.66
CA ASN A 12 -9.60 -5.26 8.04
C ASN A 12 -9.01 -4.13 8.93
N GLY A 13 -9.19 -2.87 8.54
CA GLY A 13 -8.70 -1.74 9.32
C GLY A 13 -8.84 -0.42 8.57
N LYS A 14 -8.09 0.57 9.03
CA LYS A 14 -8.00 1.88 8.37
C LYS A 14 -6.58 2.42 8.55
N LEU A 15 -6.02 2.94 7.45
CA LEU A 15 -4.85 3.80 7.47
C LEU A 15 -5.32 5.25 7.33
N ASP A 16 -4.58 6.18 7.90
CA ASP A 16 -4.83 7.60 7.67
C ASP A 16 -4.32 8.06 6.29
N ASP A 17 -4.68 9.28 5.90
CA ASP A 17 -4.32 9.82 4.58
C ASP A 17 -2.79 10.00 4.42
N VAL A 18 -2.06 10.24 5.50
CA VAL A 18 -0.60 10.42 5.50
C VAL A 18 0.10 9.09 5.26
N GLU A 19 -0.32 8.03 5.94
CA GLU A 19 0.16 6.66 5.76
C GLU A 19 -0.13 6.17 4.33
N ILE A 20 -1.34 6.43 3.83
CA ILE A 20 -1.72 6.04 2.47
C ILE A 20 -0.85 6.78 1.44
N ALA A 21 -0.64 8.08 1.60
CA ALA A 21 0.23 8.86 0.73
C ALA A 21 1.68 8.35 0.78
N TYR A 22 2.19 8.00 1.97
CA TYR A 22 3.51 7.42 2.16
C TYR A 22 3.67 6.13 1.33
N TYR A 23 2.75 5.19 1.47
CA TYR A 23 2.84 3.91 0.76
C TYR A 23 2.66 4.05 -0.75
N ILE A 24 1.74 4.89 -1.20
CA ILE A 24 1.57 5.18 -2.64
C ILE A 24 2.84 5.77 -3.23
N ASN A 25 3.46 6.74 -2.55
CA ASN A 25 4.72 7.34 -3.01
C ASN A 25 5.85 6.32 -3.02
N LYS A 26 5.92 5.43 -2.03
CA LYS A 26 6.87 4.33 -2.00
C LYS A 26 6.67 3.39 -3.19
N LEU A 27 5.42 3.00 -3.49
CA LEU A 27 5.08 2.17 -4.64
C LEU A 27 5.46 2.84 -5.97
N LYS A 28 5.20 4.14 -6.12
CA LYS A 28 5.60 4.91 -7.31
C LYS A 28 7.13 4.93 -7.51
N ARG A 29 7.90 5.07 -6.44
CA ARG A 29 9.38 5.05 -6.51
C ARG A 29 9.91 3.69 -6.94
N ILE A 30 9.39 2.60 -6.37
CA ILE A 30 9.87 1.25 -6.72
C ILE A 30 9.36 0.78 -8.08
N SER A 31 8.24 1.32 -8.57
CA SER A 31 7.62 0.88 -9.83
C SER A 31 8.37 1.37 -11.07
N LYS A 32 9.38 2.23 -10.93
CA LYS A 32 10.27 2.73 -12.00
C LYS A 32 9.48 3.26 -13.22
N GLY A 33 8.48 4.10 -12.97
CA GLY A 33 7.68 4.75 -14.01
C GLY A 33 6.42 3.99 -14.44
N LYS A 34 6.13 2.81 -13.86
CA LYS A 34 4.84 2.13 -14.10
C LYS A 34 3.72 2.86 -13.35
N GLU A 35 2.64 3.13 -14.07
CA GLU A 35 1.46 3.78 -13.52
C GLU A 35 0.62 2.82 -12.68
N LEU A 36 0.46 3.17 -11.40
CA LEU A 36 -0.46 2.48 -10.50
C LEU A 36 -1.91 2.73 -10.93
N LYS A 37 -2.71 1.67 -10.97
CA LYS A 37 -4.15 1.70 -11.25
C LYS A 37 -4.96 1.52 -9.97
N ARG A 38 -4.52 0.61 -9.11
CA ARG A 38 -5.21 0.24 -7.88
C ARG A 38 -4.22 -0.17 -6.80
N VAL A 39 -4.54 0.16 -5.55
CA VAL A 39 -3.91 -0.39 -4.36
C VAL A 39 -5.01 -0.78 -3.36
N THR A 40 -4.87 -1.95 -2.77
CA THR A 40 -5.69 -2.44 -1.65
C THR A 40 -4.76 -2.67 -0.47
N PHE A 41 -5.00 -1.96 0.62
CA PHE A 41 -4.34 -2.16 1.89
C PHE A 41 -5.15 -3.18 2.70
N ILE A 42 -4.48 -4.25 3.15
CA ILE A 42 -5.09 -5.27 4.01
C ILE A 42 -4.30 -5.28 5.30
N LEU A 43 -4.88 -4.70 6.34
CA LEU A 43 -4.27 -4.63 7.66
C LEU A 43 -4.59 -5.91 8.44
N ASN A 44 -3.58 -6.54 8.99
CA ASN A 44 -3.72 -7.66 9.92
C ASN A 44 -2.86 -7.34 11.15
N ASP A 45 -3.03 -8.10 12.23
CA ASP A 45 -2.34 -7.83 13.49
C ASP A 45 -0.82 -7.82 13.35
N GLU A 46 -0.27 -8.71 12.50
CA GLU A 46 1.17 -8.90 12.33
C GLU A 46 1.75 -8.31 11.04
N TYR A 47 0.90 -7.91 10.10
CA TYR A 47 1.36 -7.46 8.79
C TYR A 47 0.37 -6.55 8.06
N LEU A 48 0.93 -5.66 7.24
CA LEU A 48 0.22 -4.89 6.24
C LEU A 48 0.56 -5.45 4.85
N ASP A 49 -0.46 -5.96 4.15
CA ASP A 49 -0.34 -6.32 2.74
C ASP A 49 -0.76 -5.15 1.84
N LEU A 50 0.14 -4.77 0.93
CA LEU A 50 -0.14 -3.86 -0.17
C LEU A 50 -0.38 -4.71 -1.42
N ARG A 51 -1.64 -4.87 -1.82
CA ARG A 51 -1.99 -5.51 -3.10
C ARG A 51 -2.19 -4.44 -4.16
N TYR A 52 -1.37 -4.41 -5.20
CA TYR A 52 -1.39 -3.34 -6.19
C TYR A 52 -1.37 -3.84 -7.63
N LEU A 53 -1.99 -3.05 -8.50
CA LEU A 53 -2.13 -3.33 -9.92
C LEU A 53 -1.65 -2.11 -10.72
N PHE A 54 -0.91 -2.36 -11.80
CA PHE A 54 -0.51 -1.33 -12.74
C PHE A 54 -1.46 -1.27 -13.94
N LYS A 55 -1.55 -0.12 -14.63
CA LYS A 55 -2.50 0.06 -15.76
C LYS A 55 -2.31 -0.97 -16.89
N ASN A 56 -1.06 -1.23 -17.27
CA ASN A 56 -0.71 -2.06 -18.44
C ASN A 56 -0.19 -3.46 -18.05
N TYR A 57 -0.51 -3.94 -16.85
CA TYR A 57 -0.07 -5.26 -16.38
C TYR A 57 -1.28 -6.07 -15.90
N PRO A 58 -1.44 -7.33 -16.36
CA PRO A 58 -2.65 -8.12 -16.11
C PRO A 58 -2.68 -8.80 -14.74
N PHE A 59 -1.60 -8.71 -13.96
CA PHE A 59 -1.47 -9.39 -12.67
C PHE A 59 -1.25 -8.40 -11.52
N GLU A 60 -1.85 -8.73 -10.37
CA GLU A 60 -1.61 -8.01 -9.12
C GLU A 60 -0.25 -8.40 -8.53
N ARG A 61 0.30 -7.48 -7.75
CA ARG A 61 1.49 -7.72 -6.94
C ARG A 61 1.10 -7.57 -5.48
N ILE A 62 1.72 -8.37 -4.63
CA ILE A 62 1.53 -8.32 -3.19
C ILE A 62 2.86 -7.94 -2.57
N TRP A 63 2.85 -6.93 -1.71
CA TRP A 63 3.99 -6.59 -0.88
C TRP A 63 3.57 -6.61 0.58
N ARG A 64 4.10 -7.58 1.33
CA ARG A 64 3.86 -7.73 2.77
C ARG A 64 4.91 -6.97 3.56
N ILE A 65 4.44 -6.19 4.53
CA ILE A 65 5.27 -5.44 5.47
C ILE A 65 4.91 -5.92 6.87
N SER A 66 5.90 -6.37 7.64
CA SER A 66 5.68 -6.79 9.02
C SER A 66 5.42 -5.56 9.91
N THR A 67 4.38 -5.59 10.73
CA THR A 67 4.07 -4.53 11.70
C THR A 67 4.92 -4.66 12.97
N CYS A 68 5.56 -5.81 13.20
CA CYS A 68 6.36 -6.08 14.40
C CYS A 68 7.65 -5.26 14.55
N ASN A 69 7.99 -4.38 13.61
CA ASN A 69 9.15 -3.49 13.72
C ASN A 69 8.87 -2.17 14.48
N ASN A 70 7.65 -1.90 14.94
CA ASN A 70 7.32 -0.69 15.71
C ASN A 70 7.26 -0.89 17.23
N SER A 71 7.53 -2.09 17.75
CA SER A 71 7.65 -2.32 19.21
C SER A 71 9.03 -1.92 19.77
N ALA A 72 9.98 -1.49 18.92
CA ALA A 72 11.36 -1.18 19.31
C ALA A 72 11.76 0.30 19.13
N ALA A 73 10.83 1.18 18.76
CA ALA A 73 11.08 2.62 18.57
C ALA A 73 10.20 3.50 19.48
N ALA A 74 9.79 2.95 20.63
CA ALA A 74 9.07 3.68 21.68
C ALA A 74 9.74 3.42 23.04
N ILE A 75 11.00 3.86 23.20
CA ILE A 75 11.60 4.23 24.49
C ILE A 75 12.62 5.35 24.23
#